data_AF-A0A2E7VFM6-F1
#
_entry.id   AF-A0A2E7VFM6-F1
#
_cell.length_a   1.000
_cell.length_b   1.000
_cell.length_c   1.000
_cell.angle_alpha   90.00
_cell.angle_beta   90.00
_cell.angle_gamma   90.00
#
_symmetry.space_group_name_H-M   'P 1'
#
loop_
_entity.id
_entity.type
_entity.pdbx_description
1 polymer ?
#
loop_
_entity_poly.entity_id
_entity_poly.type
_entity_poly.pdbx_seq_one_letter_code
_entity_poly.pdbx_strand_id
1 'polypeptide(L)' 'MSDIPTDLNYASSHEWVSVEGDTAIIGISDHAQEELTELVFIELPEIGLKLTAGDPCAVVESVKTASD' A
#
# COMPACT_ATOMS: atom_id res chain seq x y z
N MET A 1 -13.43 7.49 10.60
CA MET A 1 -13.72 8.02 9.25
C MET A 1 -12.39 8.00 8.57
N SER A 2 -12.24 7.18 7.54
CA SER A 2 -10.95 7.00 6.91
C SER A 2 -10.50 8.32 6.26
N ASP A 3 -9.24 8.69 6.42
CA ASP A 3 -8.68 9.90 5.80
C ASP A 3 -8.32 9.64 4.33
N ILE A 4 -8.82 10.49 3.42
CA ILE A 4 -8.64 10.35 1.97
C ILE A 4 -8.16 11.71 1.42
N PRO A 5 -6.84 11.96 1.45
CA PRO A 5 -6.25 13.15 0.84
C PRO A 5 -6.61 13.30 -0.64
N THR A 6 -6.99 14.50 -1.06
CA THR A 6 -7.45 14.79 -2.44
C THR A 6 -6.34 14.97 -3.46
N ASP A 7 -5.11 15.16 -2.98
CA ASP A 7 -3.88 15.35 -3.75
C ASP A 7 -3.22 14.03 -4.17
N LEU A 8 -3.76 12.90 -3.72
CA LEU A 8 -3.28 11.56 -4.05
C LEU A 8 -4.14 10.92 -5.14
N ASN A 9 -3.51 10.04 -5.93
CA ASN A 9 -4.24 9.13 -6.82
C ASN A 9 -4.38 7.77 -6.13
N TYR A 10 -5.52 7.10 -6.32
CA TYR A 10 -5.85 5.85 -5.63
C TYR A 10 -6.10 4.71 -6.62
N ALA A 11 -5.66 3.51 -6.23
CA ALA A 11 -6.00 2.27 -6.91
C ALA A 11 -7.23 1.62 -6.24
N SER A 12 -7.97 0.80 -6.99
CA SER A 12 -9.10 0.03 -6.45
C SER A 12 -8.69 -1.00 -5.40
N SER A 13 -7.40 -1.36 -5.36
CA SER A 13 -6.79 -2.26 -4.38
C SER A 13 -6.34 -1.56 -3.08
N HIS A 14 -6.80 -0.32 -2.87
CA HIS A 14 -6.58 0.47 -1.65
C HIS A 14 -5.15 0.97 -1.44
N GLU A 15 -4.34 1.07 -2.48
CA GLU A 15 -3.09 1.82 -2.50
C GLU A 15 -3.29 3.25 -3.01
N TRP A 16 -2.37 4.13 -2.63
CA TRP A 16 -2.27 5.48 -3.15
C TRP A 16 -0.89 5.74 -3.75
N VAL A 17 -0.82 6.74 -4.62
CA VAL A 17 0.43 7.28 -5.18
C VAL A 17 0.45 8.81 -5.12
N SER A 18 1.57 9.35 -4.64
CA SER A 18 1.98 10.74 -4.77
C SER A 18 3.12 10.84 -5.78
N VAL A 19 3.02 11.77 -6.74
CA VAL A 19 4.02 11.92 -7.80
C VAL A 19 4.77 13.23 -7.62
N GLU A 20 6.08 13.13 -7.42
CA GLU A 20 7.01 14.24 -7.22
C GLU A 20 8.08 14.21 -8.33
N GLY A 21 7.78 14.90 -9.45
CA GLY A 21 8.64 14.89 -10.62
C GLY A 21 8.77 13.49 -11.23
N ASP A 22 9.99 12.94 -11.20
CA ASP A 22 10.29 11.59 -11.72
C ASP A 22 10.20 10.49 -10.65
N THR A 23 9.83 10.84 -9.41
CA THR A 23 9.69 9.89 -8.30
C THR A 23 8.22 9.74 -7.91
N ALA A 24 7.77 8.50 -7.78
CA ALA A 24 6.48 8.17 -7.23
C ALA A 24 6.65 7.58 -5.83
N ILE A 25 5.91 8.12 -4.85
CA ILE A 25 5.80 7.57 -3.50
C ILE A 25 4.47 6.82 -3.43
N ILE A 26 4.51 5.57 -3.00
CA ILE A 26 3.34 4.71 -2.87
C ILE A 26 3.12 4.30 -1.42
N GLY A 27 1.87 3.97 -1.09
CA GLY A 27 1.51 3.41 0.22
C GLY A 27 0.12 2.81 0.20
N ILE A 28 -0.30 2.26 1.34
CA ILE A 28 -1.68 1.79 1.55
C ILE A 28 -2.55 2.92 2.12
N SER A 29 -3.81 2.95 1.73
CA SER A 29 -4.80 3.92 2.23
C SER A 29 -5.14 3.69 3.70
N ASP A 30 -5.73 4.70 4.33
CA ASP A 30 -6.18 4.59 5.72
C ASP A 30 -7.21 3.46 5.91
N HIS A 31 -8.07 3.25 4.91
CA HIS A 31 -8.99 2.12 4.90
C HIS A 31 -8.27 0.76 4.94
N ALA A 32 -7.22 0.59 4.12
CA ALA A 32 -6.46 -0.66 4.08
C ALA A 32 -5.77 -0.95 5.42
N GLN A 33 -5.21 0.07 6.10
CA GLN A 33 -4.62 -0.16 7.42
C GLN A 33 -5.67 -0.47 8.49
N GLU A 34 -6.86 0.16 8.44
CA GLU A 34 -7.98 -0.18 9.33
C GLU A 34 -8.41 -1.65 9.15
N GLU A 35 -8.47 -2.16 7.92
CA GLU A 35 -8.83 -3.55 7.63
C GLU A 35 -7.77 -4.58 8.02
N LEU A 36 -6.49 -4.19 7.90
CA LEU A 36 -5.33 -4.99 8.29
C LEU A 36 -5.10 -4.96 9.80
N THR A 37 -5.56 -3.93 10.52
CA THR A 37 -5.37 -3.76 11.97
C THR A 37 -3.89 -3.58 12.36
N GLU A 38 -3.32 -4.50 13.14
CA GLU A 38 -1.93 -4.41 13.60
C GLU A 38 -0.98 -5.03 12.56
N LEU A 39 -0.15 -4.21 11.92
CA LEU A 39 0.88 -4.68 10.98
C LEU A 39 2.07 -5.30 11.73
N VAL A 40 2.47 -6.50 11.33
CA VAL A 40 3.59 -7.23 11.95
C VAL A 40 4.81 -7.36 11.05
N PHE A 41 4.59 -7.33 9.74
CA PHE A 41 5.64 -7.58 8.78
C PHE A 41 5.40 -6.81 7.49
N ILE A 42 6.49 -6.31 6.91
CA ILE A 42 6.50 -5.65 5.61
C ILE A 42 7.72 -6.17 4.84
N GLU A 43 7.47 -6.75 3.67
CA GLU A 43 8.50 -7.11 2.71
C GLU A 43 8.51 -6.07 1.58
N LEU A 44 9.59 -5.31 1.51
CA LEU A 44 9.80 -4.31 0.46
C LEU A 44 10.48 -4.93 -0.77
N PRO A 45 10.25 -4.38 -1.98
CA PRO A 45 10.92 -4.86 -3.17
C PRO A 45 12.42 -4.59 -3.11
N GLU A 46 13.19 -5.40 -3.82
CA GLU A 46 14.61 -5.12 -4.03
C GLU A 46 14.80 -3.82 -4.82
N ILE A 47 15.81 -3.04 -4.42
CA ILE A 47 16.16 -1.80 -5.13
C ILE A 47 16.57 -2.14 -6.57
N GLY A 48 15.93 -1.48 -7.53
CA GLY A 48 16.18 -1.70 -8.96
C GLY A 48 15.25 -2.73 -9.61
N LEU A 49 14.34 -3.34 -8.85
CA LEU A 49 13.27 -4.16 -9.40
C LEU A 49 12.43 -3.34 -10.37
N LYS A 50 12.21 -3.87 -11.57
CA LYS A 50 11.32 -3.28 -12.58
C LYS A 50 9.96 -3.94 -12.46
N LEU A 51 8.93 -3.13 -12.25
CA LEU A 51 7.55 -3.57 -12.12
C LEU A 51 6.71 -2.99 -13.27
N THR A 52 5.67 -3.72 -13.66
CA THR A 52 4.61 -3.24 -14.54
C THR A 52 3.32 -3.02 -13.75
N ALA A 53 2.36 -2.31 -14.34
CA ALA A 53 1.10 -2.01 -13.65
C ALA A 53 0.35 -3.31 -13.30
N GLY A 54 0.04 -3.49 -12.02
CA GLY A 54 -0.62 -4.69 -11.49
C GLY A 54 0.34 -5.77 -11.00
N ASP A 55 1.66 -5.62 -11.20
CA ASP A 55 2.63 -6.53 -10.59
C ASP A 55 2.68 -6.33 -9.07
N PRO A 56 2.84 -7.42 -8.29
CA PRO A 56 3.04 -7.30 -6.85
C PRO A 56 4.35 -6.56 -6.55
N CYS A 57 4.28 -5.53 -5.71
CA CYS A 57 5.43 -4.69 -5.38
C CYS A 57 5.98 -4.93 -3.97
N ALA A 58 5.12 -5.24 -2.99
CA ALA A 58 5.46 -5.43 -1.60
C ALA A 58 4.44 -6.37 -0.95
N VAL A 59 4.82 -6.98 0.17
CA VAL A 59 3.93 -7.79 1.01
C VAL A 59 3.76 -7.08 2.35
N VAL A 60 2.52 -6.97 2.82
CA VAL A 60 2.19 -6.43 4.14
C VAL A 60 1.38 -7.49 4.88
N GLU A 61 1.84 -7.90 6.06
CA GLU A 61 1.15 -8.86 6.91
C GLU A 61 0.73 -8.22 8.23
N SER A 62 -0.37 -8.71 8.77
CA SER A 62 -0.97 -8.24 10.02
C SER A 62 -1.23 -9.36 11.02
N VAL A 63 -1.46 -9.00 12.29
CA VAL A 63 -1.93 -9.92 13.35
C VAL A 63 -3.38 -10.33 13.13
N LYS A 64 -4.00 -10.07 11.96
CA LYS A 64 -5.32 -10.59 11.65
C LYS A 64 -5.22 -12.12 11.62
N THR A 65 -5.41 -12.70 12.80
CA THR A 65 -5.47 -14.12 13.04
C THR A 65 -6.48 -14.62 12.02
N ALA A 66 -6.20 -15.75 11.37
CA ALA A 66 -7.20 -16.45 10.57
C ALA A 66 -8.36 -16.80 11.52
N SER A 67 -9.25 -15.83 11.73
CA SER A 67 -10.47 -16.00 12.46
C SER A 67 -11.39 -16.61 11.42
N ASP A 68 -11.58 -17.92 11.60
CA ASP A 68 -12.73 -18.68 11.11
C ASP A 68 -14.00 -17.82 11.05
#